data_AF-A0A803SLL9-F1
#
_entry.id   AF-A0A803SLL9-F1
#
_cell.length_a   1.000
_cell.length_b   1.000
_cell.length_c   1.000
_cell.angle_alpha   90.00
_cell.angle_beta   90.00
_cell.angle_gamma   90.00
#
_symmetry.space_group_name_H-M   'P 1'
#
loop_
_entity.id
_entity.type
_entity.pdbx_description
1 polymer ?
#
loop_
_entity_poly.entity_id
_entity_poly.type
_entity_poly.pdbx_seq_one_letter_code
_entity_poly.pdbx_strand_id
1 'polypeptide(L)'
;MAAEARWCYRGDPQEGQSAPLVQFTNGKLKSSENMAFNLYRNKDTTNPRKKQKVTLNAETERLSYVGNNFGAGALKCNTLCRYYVGVLDKDSGQLEVYNAELFNMQPLVSDNVEDDDLSEYLNKSYREKVDLCIEAFGTSKQKRALNSRRMNAVGKEVLNMAVIKAAEDVIETKGTDAVVNDAAESTKSDTSLALPPFHEDAEKVEDVYKFEDIISPAEYEALQAPAAAFMNITTKDIVKMTEEKSYCFFVLNELKSMPMDEKKRDHKARCLWFLDALVKLSSQRMVKKKNGFSPDCPGIISNKIVKTFTALTYSNGRLQNQISASMKVKIAAYVIALALHINDFETDLTILQRDLKLRDNRIVDIAKAMRLKLTKSKSLSGLDEHRLGILSLPLPVYKVTAGRRTRKMH
;
A
#
# COMPACT_ATOMS: atom_id res chain seq x y z
N MET A 1 -58.04 58.61 32.27
CA MET A 1 -57.55 57.28 31.86
C MET A 1 -58.75 56.41 31.58
N ALA A 2 -58.83 55.78 30.41
CA ALA A 2 -59.90 54.84 30.08
C ALA A 2 -59.85 53.63 31.04
N ALA A 3 -61.02 53.21 31.53
CA ALA A 3 -61.15 52.07 32.45
C ALA A 3 -60.98 50.70 31.76
N GLU A 4 -61.13 50.67 30.43
CA GLU A 4 -61.04 49.47 29.61
C GLU A 4 -60.33 49.79 28.29
N ALA A 5 -59.46 48.89 27.83
CA ALA A 5 -58.77 49.02 26.56
C ALA A 5 -59.45 48.18 25.48
N ARG A 6 -59.74 48.76 24.31
CA ARG A 6 -60.34 48.04 23.17
C ARG A 6 -59.26 47.55 22.22
N TRP A 7 -59.28 46.25 21.94
CA TRP A 7 -58.35 45.60 21.02
C TRP A 7 -58.84 45.70 19.57
N CYS A 8 -58.07 46.37 18.72
CA CYS A 8 -58.37 46.56 17.30
C CYS A 8 -57.24 46.01 16.43
N TYR A 9 -57.49 44.87 15.76
CA TYR A 9 -56.52 44.28 14.84
C TYR A 9 -56.52 45.00 13.50
N ARG A 10 -55.36 45.52 13.10
CA ARG A 10 -55.16 46.28 11.85
C ARG A 10 -54.45 45.49 10.76
N GLY A 11 -53.91 44.30 11.06
CA GLY A 11 -53.17 43.49 10.10
C GLY A 11 -51.74 44.00 9.89
N ASP A 12 -51.28 44.06 8.65
CA ASP A 12 -49.94 44.56 8.33
C ASP A 12 -49.92 46.10 8.34
N PRO A 13 -48.88 46.76 8.89
CA PRO A 13 -48.77 48.22 8.87
C PRO A 13 -48.64 48.81 7.46
N GLN A 14 -48.11 48.03 6.51
CA GLN A 14 -48.05 48.34 5.08
C GLN A 14 -48.55 47.13 4.29
N GLU A 15 -49.10 47.34 3.09
CA GLU A 15 -49.75 46.27 2.33
C GLU A 15 -48.81 45.07 2.10
N GLY A 16 -49.12 43.96 2.76
CA GLY A 16 -48.34 42.73 2.71
C GLY A 16 -46.98 42.81 3.40
N GLN A 17 -46.72 43.78 4.29
CA GLN A 17 -45.45 43.91 5.02
C GLN A 17 -45.70 44.05 6.53
N SER A 18 -45.44 42.96 7.25
CA SER A 18 -45.38 42.91 8.71
C SER A 18 -44.34 43.90 9.28
N ALA A 19 -44.55 44.38 10.50
CA ALA A 19 -43.60 45.22 11.22
C ALA A 19 -42.30 44.45 11.53
N PRO A 20 -41.11 44.87 11.04
CA PRO A 20 -39.86 44.20 11.36
C PRO A 20 -39.39 44.56 12.77
N LEU A 21 -39.21 43.56 13.62
CA LEU A 21 -38.62 43.68 14.95
C LEU A 21 -37.19 43.15 14.92
N VAL A 22 -36.22 44.02 15.14
CA VAL A 22 -34.79 43.67 15.04
C VAL A 22 -34.15 43.45 16.40
N GLN A 23 -33.39 42.38 16.52
CA GLN A 23 -32.49 42.12 17.64
C GLN A 23 -31.07 42.00 17.10
N PHE A 24 -30.13 42.79 17.62
CA PHE A 24 -28.73 42.67 17.23
C PHE A 24 -27.99 41.73 18.17
N THR A 25 -27.18 40.85 17.60
CA THR A 25 -26.30 39.93 18.35
C THR A 25 -25.31 40.66 19.26
N ASN A 26 -24.88 41.86 18.87
CA ASN A 26 -23.94 42.70 19.63
C ASN A 26 -24.61 43.57 20.71
N GLY A 27 -25.89 43.36 21.01
CA GLY A 27 -26.62 44.10 22.05
C GLY A 27 -27.50 45.23 21.49
N LYS A 28 -27.80 46.24 22.31
CA LYS A 28 -28.71 47.35 21.92
C LYS A 28 -27.96 48.44 21.16
N LEU A 29 -28.59 48.99 20.12
CA LEU A 29 -28.08 50.16 19.41
C LEU A 29 -28.06 51.38 20.34
N LYS A 30 -26.97 52.15 20.31
CA LYS A 30 -26.82 53.40 21.06
C LYS A 30 -27.51 54.59 20.40
N SER A 31 -27.51 54.62 19.05
CA SER A 31 -28.28 55.55 18.24
C SER A 31 -28.88 54.79 17.06
N SER A 32 -30.19 54.94 16.85
CA SER A 32 -30.92 54.33 15.72
C SER A 32 -30.97 55.25 14.50
N GLU A 33 -30.61 56.52 14.65
CA GLU A 33 -30.78 57.55 13.60
C GLU A 33 -29.81 57.37 12.43
N ASN A 34 -28.67 56.72 12.67
CA ASN A 34 -27.61 56.54 11.68
C ASN A 34 -27.65 55.18 10.97
N MET A 35 -28.75 54.41 11.09
CA MET A 35 -28.84 53.07 10.52
C MET A 35 -29.99 52.97 9.52
N ALA A 36 -29.65 52.71 8.26
CA ALA A 36 -30.63 52.43 7.22
C ALA A 36 -30.94 50.94 7.17
N PHE A 37 -32.22 50.59 7.07
CA PHE A 37 -32.70 49.22 6.95
C PHE A 37 -33.27 48.97 5.56
N ASN A 38 -32.77 47.94 4.89
CA ASN A 38 -33.23 47.52 3.56
C ASN A 38 -33.87 46.12 3.67
N LEU A 39 -35.15 46.03 3.33
CA LEU A 39 -35.92 44.78 3.34
C LEU A 39 -35.99 44.19 1.93
N TYR A 40 -35.51 42.96 1.78
CA TYR A 40 -35.56 42.20 0.54
C TYR A 40 -36.53 41.03 0.66
N ARG A 41 -37.45 40.92 -0.29
CA ARG A 41 -38.38 39.80 -0.39
C ARG A 41 -38.13 39.00 -1.66
N ASN A 42 -38.26 37.69 -1.56
CA ASN A 42 -38.13 36.82 -2.72
C ASN A 42 -39.25 37.07 -3.75
N LYS A 43 -38.90 37.19 -5.03
CA LYS A 43 -39.84 37.35 -6.14
C LYS A 43 -40.49 36.03 -6.59
N ASP A 44 -39.95 34.88 -6.20
CA ASP A 44 -40.47 33.56 -6.58
C ASP A 44 -41.80 33.26 -5.86
N THR A 45 -42.91 33.47 -6.57
CA THR A 45 -44.27 33.23 -6.10
C THR A 45 -44.76 31.80 -6.32
N THR A 46 -44.03 30.98 -7.10
CA THR A 46 -44.45 29.62 -7.47
C THR A 46 -44.37 28.66 -6.30
N ASN A 47 -43.39 28.85 -5.40
CA ASN A 47 -43.19 28.01 -4.23
C ASN A 47 -43.62 28.74 -2.94
N PRO A 48 -44.68 28.29 -2.24
CA PRO A 48 -45.19 28.98 -1.05
C PRO A 48 -44.16 29.11 0.08
N ARG A 49 -43.19 28.18 0.18
CA ARG A 49 -42.09 28.25 1.16
C ARG A 49 -41.03 29.30 0.80
N LYS A 50 -40.89 29.65 -0.48
CA LYS A 50 -39.94 30.68 -0.93
C LYS A 50 -40.56 32.07 -0.92
N LYS A 51 -41.88 32.16 -1.15
CA LYS A 51 -42.65 33.41 -1.11
C LYS A 51 -42.52 34.17 0.21
N GLN A 52 -42.43 33.46 1.33
CA GLN A 52 -42.31 34.04 2.67
C GLN A 52 -40.86 34.36 3.09
N LYS A 53 -39.87 34.14 2.23
CA LYS A 53 -38.47 34.44 2.56
C LYS A 53 -38.21 35.93 2.49
N VAL A 54 -37.75 36.47 3.60
CA VAL A 54 -37.42 37.89 3.78
C VAL A 54 -36.03 37.99 4.41
N THR A 55 -35.24 38.90 3.85
CA THR A 55 -33.91 39.26 4.33
C THR A 55 -33.89 40.74 4.67
N LEU A 56 -33.43 41.06 5.87
CA LEU A 56 -33.24 42.43 6.32
C LEU A 56 -31.74 42.72 6.37
N ASN A 57 -31.32 43.77 5.68
CA ASN A 57 -29.95 44.27 5.72
C ASN A 57 -29.93 45.61 6.47
N ALA A 58 -28.92 45.82 7.29
CA ALA A 58 -28.65 47.10 7.93
C ALA A 58 -27.16 47.42 7.81
N GLU A 59 -26.84 48.59 7.29
CA GLU A 59 -25.46 49.00 7.06
C GLU A 59 -25.08 50.17 7.99
N THR A 60 -23.86 50.10 8.52
CA THR A 60 -23.23 51.17 9.30
C THR A 60 -21.87 51.47 8.68
N GLU A 61 -21.23 52.58 9.06
CA GLU A 61 -19.89 52.95 8.58
C GLU A 61 -18.82 51.85 8.73
N ARG A 62 -18.98 50.93 9.68
CA ARG A 62 -17.96 49.92 10.03
C ARG A 62 -18.37 48.48 9.79
N LEU A 63 -19.68 48.19 9.81
CA LEU A 63 -20.22 46.83 9.85
C LEU A 63 -21.53 46.76 9.07
N SER A 64 -21.69 45.71 8.27
CA SER A 64 -22.97 45.33 7.67
C SER A 64 -23.60 44.23 8.52
N TYR A 65 -24.91 44.30 8.73
CA TYR A 65 -25.68 43.33 9.48
C TYR A 65 -26.74 42.70 8.60
N VAL A 66 -26.87 41.38 8.65
CA VAL A 66 -27.89 40.64 7.91
C VAL A 66 -28.74 39.83 8.88
N GLY A 67 -30.07 39.94 8.72
CA GLY A 67 -31.05 39.11 9.42
C GLY A 67 -31.92 38.38 8.41
N ASN A 68 -32.12 37.07 8.61
CA ASN A 68 -32.93 36.24 7.73
C ASN A 68 -34.07 35.58 8.53
N ASN A 69 -35.23 35.43 7.90
CA ASN A 69 -36.32 34.61 8.46
C ASN A 69 -36.27 33.13 7.99
N PHE A 70 -35.23 32.75 7.25
CA PHE A 70 -35.02 31.40 6.73
C PHE A 70 -33.55 30.95 6.88
N GLY A 71 -33.31 29.64 6.81
CA GLY A 71 -31.97 29.06 6.87
C GLY A 71 -31.40 28.96 8.29
N ALA A 72 -30.10 28.63 8.38
CA ALA A 72 -29.44 28.32 9.66
C ALA A 72 -29.30 29.53 10.59
N GLY A 73 -29.29 30.76 10.05
CA GLY A 73 -29.21 32.02 10.81
C GLY A 73 -30.56 32.58 11.24
N ALA A 74 -31.68 31.96 10.85
CA ALA A 74 -33.00 32.41 11.28
C ALA A 74 -33.22 32.14 12.77
N LEU A 75 -33.94 33.05 13.43
CA LEU A 75 -34.43 32.77 14.77
C LEU A 75 -35.25 31.48 14.72
N LYS A 76 -34.90 30.52 15.59
CA LYS A 76 -35.72 29.34 15.85
C LYS A 76 -36.95 29.73 16.67
N CYS A 77 -37.69 30.72 16.18
CA CYS A 77 -39.03 31.00 16.66
C CYS A 77 -39.89 29.81 16.27
N ASN A 78 -40.69 29.32 17.23
CA ASN A 78 -41.61 28.23 16.98
C ASN A 78 -42.54 28.66 15.82
N THR A 79 -42.64 27.84 14.75
CA THR A 79 -43.54 28.12 13.62
C THR A 79 -45.01 28.23 14.02
N LEU A 80 -45.32 27.89 15.28
CA LEU A 80 -46.62 28.00 15.92
C LEU A 80 -46.86 29.36 16.61
N CYS A 81 -45.85 30.23 16.72
CA CYS A 81 -45.95 31.53 17.38
C CYS A 81 -46.06 32.68 16.35
N ARG A 82 -47.07 33.53 16.51
CA ARG A 82 -47.21 34.79 15.76
C ARG A 82 -46.96 35.96 16.71
N TYR A 83 -46.23 36.95 16.23
CA TYR A 83 -45.89 38.14 17.00
C TYR A 83 -46.69 39.33 16.49
N TYR A 84 -47.05 40.20 17.42
CA TYR A 84 -47.77 41.43 17.11
C TYR A 84 -47.17 42.61 17.87
N VAL A 85 -47.25 43.79 17.29
CA VAL A 85 -46.91 45.06 17.93
C VAL A 85 -48.21 45.79 18.25
N GLY A 86 -48.37 46.17 19.51
CA GLY A 86 -49.52 46.93 19.99
C GLY A 86 -49.15 48.39 20.23
N VAL A 87 -49.91 49.32 19.66
CA VAL A 87 -49.83 50.76 19.92
C VAL A 87 -51.06 51.17 20.72
N LEU A 88 -50.85 51.53 22.00
CA LEU A 88 -51.92 51.93 22.90
C LEU A 88 -52.02 53.45 22.95
N ASP A 89 -53.16 53.99 22.54
CA ASP A 89 -53.54 55.35 22.87
C ASP A 89 -54.15 55.39 24.28
N LYS A 90 -53.46 56.06 25.20
CA LYS A 90 -53.83 56.14 26.63
C LYS A 90 -55.06 57.00 26.88
N ASP A 91 -55.34 57.95 25.99
CA ASP A 91 -56.43 58.90 26.14
C ASP A 91 -57.74 58.30 25.62
N SER A 92 -57.71 57.65 24.46
CA SER A 92 -58.88 56.96 23.89
C SER A 92 -59.08 55.52 24.40
N GLY A 93 -58.06 54.91 25.01
CA GLY A 93 -58.08 53.50 25.42
C GLY A 93 -58.08 52.51 24.26
N GLN A 94 -57.70 52.93 23.05
CA GLN A 94 -57.67 52.04 21.88
C GLN A 94 -56.27 51.43 21.69
N LEU A 95 -56.22 50.10 21.60
CA LEU A 95 -55.01 49.34 21.32
C LEU A 95 -55.05 48.84 19.87
N GLU A 96 -54.25 49.47 19.02
CA GLU A 96 -54.07 49.01 17.64
C GLU A 96 -53.01 47.93 17.56
N VAL A 97 -53.33 46.80 16.94
CA VAL A 97 -52.46 45.62 16.90
C VAL A 97 -52.09 45.29 15.46
N TYR A 98 -50.79 45.26 15.20
CA TYR A 98 -50.18 45.03 13.90
C TYR A 98 -49.35 43.74 13.87
N ASN A 99 -49.31 43.05 12.73
CA ASN A 99 -48.45 41.89 12.53
C ASN A 99 -46.98 42.27 12.65
N ALA A 100 -46.18 41.39 13.25
CA ALA A 100 -44.74 41.61 13.42
C ALA A 100 -43.92 40.36 13.10
N GLU A 101 -42.74 40.60 12.52
CA GLU A 101 -41.75 39.57 12.18
C GLU A 101 -40.44 39.88 12.90
N LEU A 102 -39.87 38.88 13.59
CA LEU A 102 -38.61 39.05 14.32
C LEU A 102 -37.42 38.67 13.43
N PHE A 103 -36.40 39.53 13.44
CA PHE A 103 -35.12 39.34 12.76
C PHE A 103 -33.98 39.41 13.76
N ASN A 104 -33.12 38.39 13.75
CA ASN A 104 -31.85 38.45 14.47
C ASN A 104 -30.75 38.91 13.51
N MET A 105 -30.20 40.08 13.78
CA MET A 105 -29.20 40.75 12.96
C MET A 105 -27.81 40.28 13.37
N GLN A 106 -27.10 39.63 12.44
CA GLN A 106 -25.74 39.12 12.62
C GLN A 106 -24.75 39.96 11.82
N PRO A 107 -23.58 40.32 12.37
CA PRO A 107 -22.56 41.06 11.65
C PRO A 107 -21.96 40.19 10.55
N LEU A 108 -21.93 40.71 9.33
CA LEU A 108 -21.20 40.15 8.22
C LEU A 108 -19.76 40.66 8.33
N VAL A 109 -18.86 39.81 8.83
CA VAL A 109 -17.43 40.12 8.86
C VAL A 109 -16.86 39.67 7.52
N SER A 110 -16.37 40.61 6.72
CA SER A 110 -15.92 40.42 5.34
C SER A 110 -14.75 39.44 5.17
N ASP A 111 -14.12 39.02 6.27
CA ASP A 111 -12.84 38.31 6.24
C ASP A 111 -12.92 36.78 6.11
N ASN A 112 -14.08 36.14 6.09
CA ASN A 112 -14.15 34.68 5.92
C ASN A 112 -15.41 34.23 5.19
N VAL A 113 -15.66 34.78 4.00
CA VAL A 113 -16.40 34.02 2.98
C VAL A 113 -15.35 33.31 2.16
N GLU A 114 -14.77 32.26 2.72
CA GLU A 114 -14.42 31.13 1.85
C GLU A 114 -15.76 30.71 1.26
N ASP A 115 -16.06 31.21 0.06
CA ASP A 115 -17.08 30.60 -0.78
C ASP A 115 -16.68 29.13 -0.78
N ASP A 116 -17.51 28.30 -0.15
CA ASP A 116 -17.38 26.84 -0.22
C ASP A 116 -17.67 26.53 -1.68
N ASP A 117 -16.63 26.66 -2.50
CA ASP A 117 -16.73 26.75 -3.94
C ASP A 117 -17.16 25.37 -4.41
N LEU A 118 -18.48 25.21 -4.52
CA LEU A 118 -19.12 24.01 -4.99
C LEU A 118 -18.63 23.66 -6.41
N SER A 119 -17.97 24.58 -7.12
CA SER A 119 -17.26 24.28 -8.37
C SER A 119 -16.21 23.19 -8.18
N GLU A 120 -15.42 23.21 -7.09
CA GLU A 120 -14.46 22.15 -6.77
C GLU A 120 -15.17 20.83 -6.51
N TYR A 121 -16.30 20.85 -5.80
CA TYR A 121 -17.05 19.63 -5.53
C TYR A 121 -17.69 19.06 -6.81
N LEU A 122 -18.19 19.91 -7.70
CA LEU A 122 -18.80 19.49 -8.96
C LEU A 122 -17.78 18.90 -9.93
N ASN A 123 -16.58 19.49 -10.00
CA ASN A 123 -15.48 19.05 -10.87
C ASN A 123 -14.79 17.76 -10.42
N LYS A 124 -15.01 17.32 -9.18
CA LYS A 124 -14.44 16.07 -8.65
C LYS A 124 -15.07 14.84 -9.30
N SER A 125 -14.23 13.87 -9.67
CA SER A 125 -14.63 12.58 -10.22
C SER A 125 -15.50 11.81 -9.23
N TYR A 126 -16.36 10.90 -9.73
CA TYR A 126 -17.15 10.01 -8.88
C TYR A 126 -16.30 9.31 -7.81
N ARG A 127 -15.09 8.91 -8.20
CA ARG A 127 -14.14 8.24 -7.29
C ARG A 127 -13.62 9.16 -6.19
N GLU A 128 -13.34 10.41 -6.51
CA GLU A 128 -12.87 11.41 -5.53
C GLU A 128 -13.98 11.76 -4.55
N LYS A 129 -15.23 11.86 -5.03
CA LYS A 129 -16.41 12.03 -4.16
C LYS A 129 -16.56 10.87 -3.18
N VAL A 130 -16.36 9.63 -3.64
CA VAL A 130 -16.37 8.44 -2.77
C VAL A 130 -15.22 8.48 -1.75
N ASP A 131 -14.02 8.87 -2.17
CA ASP A 131 -12.85 8.96 -1.28
C ASP A 131 -13.06 10.03 -0.19
N LEU A 132 -13.65 11.18 -0.53
CA LEU A 132 -14.05 12.21 0.44
C LEU A 132 -15.11 11.69 1.43
N CYS A 133 -16.10 10.93 0.96
CA CYS A 133 -17.08 10.31 1.84
C CYS A 133 -16.44 9.29 2.80
N ILE A 134 -15.46 8.51 2.33
CA ILE A 134 -14.70 7.58 3.18
C ILE A 134 -13.85 8.33 4.20
N GLU A 135 -13.27 9.46 3.82
CA GLU A 135 -12.45 10.29 4.69
C GLU A 135 -13.28 10.96 5.80
N ALA A 136 -14.46 11.49 5.46
CA ALA A 136 -15.38 12.08 6.43
C ALA A 136 -16.06 11.00 7.31
N PHE A 137 -16.76 10.04 6.68
CA PHE A 137 -17.71 9.14 7.35
C PHE A 137 -17.31 7.66 7.38
N GLY A 138 -16.19 7.29 6.76
CA GLY A 138 -15.76 5.89 6.67
C GLY A 138 -15.35 5.29 8.02
N THR A 139 -15.43 3.97 8.13
CA THR A 139 -14.91 3.22 9.28
C THR A 139 -13.37 3.30 9.36
N SER A 140 -12.77 3.05 10.53
CA SER A 140 -11.30 3.03 10.69
C SER A 140 -10.61 2.10 9.68
N LYS A 141 -11.25 0.97 9.33
CA LYS A 141 -10.77 0.03 8.31
C LYS A 141 -10.76 0.64 6.91
N GLN A 142 -11.83 1.35 6.53
CA GLN A 142 -11.94 2.01 5.23
C GLN A 142 -10.97 3.20 5.12
N LYS A 143 -10.83 4.01 6.18
CA LYS A 143 -9.85 5.11 6.22
C LYS A 143 -8.41 4.62 6.08
N ARG A 144 -8.04 3.50 6.74
CA ARG A 144 -6.71 2.88 6.54
C ARG A 144 -6.49 2.37 5.11
N ALA A 145 -7.51 1.76 4.51
CA ALA A 145 -7.42 1.29 3.12
C ALA A 145 -7.25 2.46 2.13
N LEU A 146 -7.95 3.58 2.35
CA LEU A 146 -7.81 4.80 1.57
C LEU A 146 -6.39 5.39 1.70
N ASN A 147 -5.90 5.55 2.94
CA ASN A 147 -4.54 6.06 3.19
C ASN A 147 -3.46 5.19 2.56
N SER A 148 -3.60 3.86 2.63
CA SER A 148 -2.65 2.95 1.97
C SER A 148 -2.65 3.12 0.45
N ARG A 149 -3.82 3.29 -0.17
CA ARG A 149 -3.93 3.54 -1.62
C ARG A 149 -3.27 4.87 -2.01
N ARG A 150 -3.51 5.94 -1.26
CA ARG A 150 -2.87 7.25 -1.48
C ARG A 150 -1.35 7.16 -1.34
N MET A 151 -0.85 6.53 -0.28
CA MET A 151 0.60 6.33 -0.07
C MET A 151 1.26 5.55 -1.21
N ASN A 152 0.60 4.49 -1.71
CA ASN A 152 1.14 3.69 -2.81
C ASN A 152 1.12 4.44 -4.15
N ALA A 153 0.14 5.34 -4.37
CA ALA A 153 0.09 6.18 -5.56
C ALA A 153 1.22 7.23 -5.56
N VAL A 154 1.43 7.93 -4.45
CA VAL A 154 2.55 8.89 -4.30
C VAL A 154 3.90 8.19 -4.45
N GLY A 155 4.06 7.01 -3.85
CA GLY A 155 5.27 6.20 -4.04
C GLY A 155 5.53 5.88 -5.51
N LYS A 156 4.49 5.59 -6.31
CA LYS A 156 4.61 5.32 -7.74
C LYS A 156 4.98 6.58 -8.54
N GLU A 157 4.42 7.74 -8.21
CA GLU A 157 4.76 9.00 -8.89
C GLU A 157 6.19 9.46 -8.60
N VAL A 158 6.62 9.40 -7.34
CA VAL A 158 8.01 9.73 -6.96
C VAL A 158 8.99 8.74 -7.59
N LEU A 159 8.66 7.45 -7.63
CA LEU A 159 9.45 6.45 -8.36
C LEU A 159 9.47 6.73 -9.86
N ASN A 160 8.33 7.05 -10.49
CA ASN A 160 8.28 7.39 -11.91
C ASN A 160 9.10 8.63 -12.22
N MET A 161 9.01 9.69 -11.41
CA MET A 161 9.81 10.91 -11.59
C MET A 161 11.31 10.65 -11.42
N ALA A 162 11.70 9.84 -10.43
CA ALA A 162 13.09 9.45 -10.25
C ALA A 162 13.60 8.57 -11.40
N VAL A 163 12.75 7.68 -11.93
CA VAL A 163 13.07 6.83 -13.08
C VAL A 163 13.16 7.65 -14.38
N ILE A 164 12.27 8.61 -14.59
CA ILE A 164 12.31 9.54 -15.73
C ILE A 164 13.60 10.36 -15.65
N LYS A 165 13.91 10.95 -14.50
CA LYS A 165 15.13 11.73 -14.31
C LYS A 165 16.40 10.89 -14.48
N ALA A 166 16.42 9.67 -13.97
CA ALA A 166 17.53 8.76 -14.17
C ALA A 166 17.65 8.31 -15.64
N ALA A 167 16.54 8.13 -16.36
CA ALA A 167 16.54 7.82 -17.78
C ALA A 167 17.03 9.02 -18.61
N GLU A 168 16.62 10.23 -18.26
CA GLU A 168 17.11 11.48 -18.88
C GLU A 168 18.62 11.64 -18.66
N ASP A 169 19.11 11.51 -17.42
CA ASP A 169 20.54 11.59 -17.09
C ASP A 169 21.35 10.50 -17.84
N VAL A 170 20.79 9.29 -17.99
CA VAL A 170 21.46 8.18 -18.71
C VAL A 170 21.45 8.41 -20.22
N ILE A 171 20.37 8.96 -20.79
CA ILE A 171 20.29 9.32 -22.21
C ILE A 171 21.25 10.47 -22.52
N GLU A 172 21.35 11.46 -21.64
CA GLU A 172 22.26 12.60 -21.79
C GLU A 172 23.73 12.20 -21.66
N THR A 173 24.05 11.25 -20.77
CA THR A 173 25.44 10.79 -20.56
C THR A 173 25.92 9.71 -21.52
N LYS A 174 25.03 8.83 -22.03
CA LYS A 174 25.42 7.66 -22.84
C LYS A 174 24.93 7.69 -24.29
N GLY A 175 23.99 8.57 -24.65
CA GLY A 175 23.41 8.64 -26.00
C GLY A 175 22.39 7.53 -26.28
N THR A 176 21.41 7.82 -27.16
CA THR A 176 20.25 6.95 -27.43
C THR A 176 20.62 5.55 -27.92
N ASP A 177 21.70 5.42 -28.69
CA ASP A 177 22.11 4.15 -29.30
C ASP A 177 22.76 3.18 -28.29
N ALA A 178 23.45 3.71 -27.27
CA ALA A 178 23.97 2.90 -26.17
C ALA A 178 22.86 2.43 -25.23
N VAL A 179 21.83 3.25 -25.02
CA VAL A 179 20.67 2.93 -24.16
C VAL A 179 19.79 1.83 -24.77
N VAL A 180 19.66 1.77 -26.10
CA VAL A 180 18.92 0.69 -26.79
C VAL A 180 19.66 -0.65 -26.68
N ASN A 181 20.99 -0.65 -26.74
CA ASN A 181 21.80 -1.86 -26.49
C ASN A 181 21.76 -2.27 -25.01
N ASP A 182 21.83 -1.33 -24.07
CA ASP A 182 21.71 -1.60 -22.62
C ASP A 182 20.29 -2.08 -22.25
N ALA A 183 19.25 -1.64 -22.97
CA ALA A 183 17.89 -2.13 -22.81
C ALA A 183 17.68 -3.56 -23.36
N ALA A 184 18.42 -3.94 -24.41
CA ALA A 184 18.46 -5.33 -24.88
C ALA A 184 19.20 -6.24 -23.87
N GLU A 185 20.15 -5.70 -23.11
CA GLU A 185 20.83 -6.39 -22.01
C GLU A 185 20.03 -6.39 -20.69
N SER A 186 19.19 -5.37 -20.42
CA SER A 186 18.38 -5.30 -19.19
C SER A 186 17.22 -6.30 -19.15
N THR A 187 16.74 -6.78 -20.30
CA THR A 187 15.83 -7.94 -20.31
C THR A 187 16.53 -9.23 -19.89
N LYS A 188 17.86 -9.31 -20.03
CA LYS A 188 18.68 -10.38 -19.40
C LYS A 188 18.86 -10.11 -17.90
N SER A 189 18.85 -8.87 -17.43
CA SER A 189 19.19 -8.52 -16.04
C SER A 189 18.17 -9.00 -15.00
N ASP A 190 16.87 -8.98 -15.29
CA ASP A 190 15.85 -9.45 -14.32
C ASP A 190 15.88 -10.98 -14.12
N THR A 191 16.34 -11.72 -15.15
CA THR A 191 16.52 -13.17 -15.06
C THR A 191 17.91 -13.53 -14.53
N SER A 192 18.95 -12.76 -14.86
CA SER A 192 20.32 -12.97 -14.36
C SER A 192 20.49 -12.58 -12.89
N LEU A 193 19.73 -11.58 -12.38
CA LEU A 193 19.74 -11.20 -10.95
C LEU A 193 19.29 -12.33 -10.01
N ALA A 194 18.48 -13.25 -10.52
CA ALA A 194 17.97 -14.39 -9.77
C ALA A 194 18.78 -15.68 -9.97
N LEU A 195 19.66 -15.76 -10.96
CA LEU A 195 20.49 -16.94 -11.17
C LEU A 195 21.85 -16.77 -10.47
N PRO A 196 22.49 -17.86 -10.02
CA PRO A 196 23.91 -17.83 -9.69
C PRO A 196 24.74 -17.36 -10.90
N PRO A 197 25.95 -16.80 -10.69
CA PRO A 197 26.86 -16.47 -11.78
C PRO A 197 27.00 -17.64 -12.75
N PHE A 198 26.76 -17.37 -14.03
CA PHE A 198 26.63 -18.37 -15.09
C PHE A 198 27.67 -18.08 -16.17
N HIS A 199 28.49 -19.09 -16.48
CA HIS A 199 29.54 -19.01 -17.50
C HIS A 199 29.15 -19.87 -18.71
N GLU A 200 28.69 -19.24 -19.79
CA GLU A 200 28.21 -19.94 -20.99
C GLU A 200 29.34 -20.63 -21.77
N ASP A 201 30.55 -20.06 -21.73
CA ASP A 201 31.72 -20.52 -22.47
C ASP A 201 32.53 -21.60 -21.72
N ALA A 202 31.95 -22.21 -20.69
CA ALA A 202 32.62 -23.22 -19.88
C ALA A 202 32.84 -24.53 -20.66
N GLU A 203 34.08 -24.98 -20.75
CA GLU A 203 34.46 -26.26 -21.38
C GLU A 203 34.15 -27.47 -20.50
N LYS A 204 34.04 -27.25 -19.18
CA LYS A 204 33.71 -28.28 -18.18
C LYS A 204 32.37 -27.97 -17.51
N VAL A 205 31.66 -29.02 -17.14
CA VAL A 205 30.36 -28.94 -16.46
C VAL A 205 30.48 -28.18 -15.13
N GLU A 206 31.57 -28.40 -14.40
CA GLU A 206 31.91 -27.72 -13.12
C GLU A 206 32.04 -26.20 -13.25
N ASP A 207 32.50 -25.73 -14.42
CA ASP A 207 32.82 -24.32 -14.65
C ASP A 207 31.62 -23.48 -15.08
N VAL A 208 30.51 -24.12 -15.48
CA VAL A 208 29.26 -23.43 -15.86
C VAL A 208 28.69 -22.66 -14.66
N TYR A 209 28.75 -23.28 -13.48
CA TYR A 209 28.36 -22.70 -12.19
C TYR A 209 29.50 -22.93 -11.20
N LYS A 210 30.55 -22.11 -11.25
CA LYS A 210 31.74 -22.29 -10.42
C LYS A 210 31.39 -22.34 -8.93
N PHE A 211 31.99 -23.29 -8.22
CA PHE A 211 31.75 -23.44 -6.79
C PHE A 211 32.12 -22.17 -5.99
N GLU A 212 33.25 -21.54 -6.35
CA GLU A 212 33.76 -20.33 -5.68
C GLU A 212 32.82 -19.12 -5.81
N ASP A 213 32.05 -19.05 -6.91
CA ASP A 213 31.04 -18.01 -7.14
C ASP A 213 29.79 -18.23 -6.27
N ILE A 214 29.53 -19.49 -5.88
CA ILE A 214 28.42 -19.87 -5.00
C ILE A 214 28.81 -19.75 -3.53
N ILE A 215 30.01 -20.22 -3.16
CA ILE A 215 30.60 -20.15 -1.81
C ILE A 215 32.07 -19.75 -1.95
N SER A 216 32.42 -18.55 -1.49
CA SER A 216 33.81 -18.08 -1.51
C SER A 216 34.69 -18.91 -0.55
N PRO A 217 36.02 -18.94 -0.74
CA PRO A 217 36.91 -19.73 0.12
C PRO A 217 36.79 -19.38 1.62
N ALA A 218 36.62 -18.10 1.96
CA ALA A 218 36.46 -17.67 3.36
C ALA A 218 35.12 -18.14 3.97
N GLU A 219 34.05 -18.18 3.17
CA GLU A 219 32.76 -18.70 3.60
C GLU A 219 32.80 -20.22 3.72
N TYR A 220 33.44 -20.89 2.77
CA TYR A 220 33.62 -22.34 2.79
C TYR A 220 34.38 -22.80 4.04
N GLU A 221 35.38 -22.04 4.46
CA GLU A 221 36.12 -22.34 5.69
C GLU A 221 35.27 -22.13 6.95
N ALA A 222 34.47 -21.06 6.99
CA ALA A 222 33.56 -20.81 8.10
C ALA A 222 32.50 -21.91 8.29
N LEU A 223 32.18 -22.69 7.24
CA LEU A 223 31.21 -23.78 7.30
C LEU A 223 31.73 -25.05 8.01
N GLN A 224 33.04 -25.16 8.27
CA GLN A 224 33.61 -26.37 8.89
C GLN A 224 33.01 -26.68 10.27
N ALA A 225 33.00 -25.68 11.16
CA ALA A 225 32.49 -25.84 12.52
C ALA A 225 31.01 -26.26 12.58
N PRO A 226 30.07 -25.59 11.89
CA PRO A 226 28.67 -26.01 11.91
C PRO A 226 28.42 -27.34 11.17
N ALA A 227 29.22 -27.68 10.16
CA ALA A 227 29.09 -28.93 9.41
C ALA A 227 29.67 -30.15 10.15
N ALA A 228 30.48 -29.95 11.20
CA ALA A 228 31.05 -31.03 11.99
C ALA A 228 29.99 -31.99 12.56
N ALA A 229 28.78 -31.48 12.82
CA ALA A 229 27.63 -32.29 13.24
C ALA A 229 27.26 -33.40 12.24
N PHE A 230 27.60 -33.25 10.95
CA PHE A 230 27.30 -34.20 9.89
C PHE A 230 28.42 -35.22 9.64
N MET A 231 29.61 -35.01 10.19
CA MET A 231 30.78 -35.88 9.94
C MET A 231 30.68 -37.25 10.60
N ASN A 232 30.06 -37.30 11.78
CA ASN A 232 29.97 -38.50 12.64
C ASN A 232 28.51 -38.95 12.85
N ILE A 233 27.64 -38.72 11.87
CA ILE A 233 26.23 -39.10 11.97
C ILE A 233 26.06 -40.61 11.97
N THR A 234 25.29 -41.11 12.94
CA THR A 234 24.81 -42.50 12.95
C THR A 234 23.41 -42.60 12.35
N THR A 235 23.03 -43.80 11.91
CA THR A 235 21.68 -44.07 11.38
C THR A 235 20.57 -43.73 12.39
N LYS A 236 20.84 -43.88 13.69
CA LYS A 236 19.92 -43.49 14.77
C LYS A 236 19.71 -41.98 14.82
N ASP A 237 20.78 -41.20 14.61
CA ASP A 237 20.69 -39.73 14.57
C ASP A 237 19.87 -39.27 13.37
N ILE A 238 20.01 -39.92 12.21
CA ILE A 238 19.19 -39.61 11.02
C ILE A 238 17.70 -39.85 11.29
N VAL A 239 17.35 -40.96 11.93
CA VAL A 239 15.95 -41.27 12.28
C VAL A 239 15.41 -40.19 13.23
N LYS A 240 16.16 -39.85 14.28
CA LYS A 240 15.78 -38.79 15.22
C LYS A 240 15.60 -37.43 14.53
N MET A 241 16.55 -37.03 13.68
CA MET A 241 16.47 -35.78 12.92
C MET A 241 15.28 -35.75 11.95
N THR A 242 14.88 -36.92 11.44
CA THR A 242 13.71 -37.06 10.56
C THR A 242 12.41 -36.90 11.34
N GLU A 243 12.31 -37.49 12.53
CA GLU A 243 11.15 -37.36 13.44
C GLU A 243 10.98 -35.91 13.92
N GLU A 244 12.08 -35.26 14.30
CA GLU A 244 12.10 -33.87 14.77
C GLU A 244 11.91 -32.85 13.63
N LYS A 245 11.99 -33.28 12.36
CA LYS A 245 11.96 -32.42 11.16
C LYS A 245 12.99 -31.28 11.23
N SER A 246 14.16 -31.59 11.75
CA SER A 246 15.23 -30.63 12.03
C SER A 246 15.93 -30.12 10.75
N TYR A 247 15.90 -30.91 9.68
CA TYR A 247 16.54 -30.62 8.39
C TYR A 247 15.59 -30.90 7.21
N CYS A 248 15.89 -30.32 6.06
CA CYS A 248 15.11 -30.57 4.84
C CYS A 248 15.28 -32.01 4.33
N PHE A 249 14.30 -32.51 3.56
CA PHE A 249 14.27 -33.92 3.14
C PHE A 249 15.46 -34.28 2.24
N PHE A 250 15.90 -33.37 1.37
CA PHE A 250 17.11 -33.54 0.56
C PHE A 250 18.32 -33.87 1.43
N VAL A 251 18.55 -33.08 2.49
CA VAL A 251 19.70 -33.28 3.39
C VAL A 251 19.60 -34.61 4.13
N LEU A 252 18.42 -34.96 4.65
CA LEU A 252 18.20 -36.24 5.31
C LEU A 252 18.42 -37.44 4.38
N ASN A 253 18.12 -37.29 3.09
CA ASN A 253 18.38 -38.33 2.09
C ASN A 253 19.88 -38.47 1.79
N GLU A 254 20.56 -37.35 1.58
CA GLU A 254 22.01 -37.33 1.27
C GLU A 254 22.90 -37.76 2.45
N LEU A 255 22.46 -37.54 3.68
CA LEU A 255 23.16 -38.03 4.87
C LEU A 255 23.19 -39.56 4.97
N LYS A 256 22.29 -40.28 4.27
CA LYS A 256 22.33 -41.74 4.18
C LYS A 256 23.42 -42.24 3.24
N SER A 257 23.84 -41.41 2.28
CA SER A 257 24.80 -41.70 1.21
C SER A 257 26.06 -40.84 1.35
N MET A 258 26.64 -40.83 2.56
CA MET A 258 27.89 -40.09 2.81
C MET A 258 29.12 -40.85 2.27
N PRO A 259 30.07 -40.16 1.62
CA PRO A 259 31.26 -40.80 1.09
C PRO A 259 32.19 -41.31 2.20
N MET A 260 32.97 -42.34 1.87
CA MET A 260 33.98 -42.90 2.80
C MET A 260 35.22 -42.01 2.92
N ASP A 261 35.57 -41.29 1.85
CA ASP A 261 36.69 -40.36 1.84
C ASP A 261 36.41 -39.14 2.74
N GLU A 262 37.34 -38.85 3.65
CA GLU A 262 37.17 -37.81 4.67
C GLU A 262 37.02 -36.42 4.06
N LYS A 263 37.79 -36.09 3.02
CA LYS A 263 37.74 -34.77 2.37
C LYS A 263 36.44 -34.57 1.60
N LYS A 264 36.02 -35.58 0.83
CA LYS A 264 34.73 -35.56 0.14
C LYS A 264 33.56 -35.54 1.13
N ARG A 265 33.70 -36.20 2.28
CA ARG A 265 32.70 -36.20 3.35
C ARG A 265 32.55 -34.81 3.97
N ASP A 266 33.67 -34.17 4.31
CA ASP A 266 33.70 -32.81 4.84
C ASP A 266 33.10 -31.82 3.82
N HIS A 267 33.50 -31.92 2.55
CA HIS A 267 32.94 -31.10 1.49
C HIS A 267 31.42 -31.25 1.36
N LYS A 268 30.92 -32.49 1.31
CA LYS A 268 29.49 -32.78 1.24
C LYS A 268 28.76 -32.26 2.48
N ALA A 269 29.31 -32.45 3.67
CA ALA A 269 28.75 -31.95 4.93
C ALA A 269 28.59 -30.43 4.95
N ARG A 270 29.65 -29.68 4.55
CA ARG A 270 29.62 -28.21 4.46
C ARG A 270 28.54 -27.73 3.48
N CYS A 271 28.47 -28.35 2.31
CA CYS A 271 27.48 -28.01 1.28
C CYS A 271 26.05 -28.31 1.75
N LEU A 272 25.82 -29.46 2.38
CA LEU A 272 24.50 -29.84 2.91
C LEU A 272 24.03 -28.88 4.01
N TRP A 273 24.93 -28.46 4.90
CA TRP A 273 24.58 -27.51 5.95
C TRP A 273 24.17 -26.16 5.36
N PHE A 274 24.93 -25.65 4.39
CA PHE A 274 24.60 -24.39 3.74
C PHE A 274 23.31 -24.48 2.90
N LEU A 275 23.07 -25.60 2.23
CA LEU A 275 21.83 -25.88 1.50
C LEU A 275 20.62 -25.85 2.44
N ASP A 276 20.69 -26.52 3.59
CA ASP A 276 19.62 -26.49 4.60
C ASP A 276 19.34 -25.06 5.10
N ALA A 277 20.39 -24.28 5.35
CA ALA A 277 20.26 -22.88 5.76
C ALA A 277 19.50 -22.03 4.72
N LEU A 278 19.78 -22.23 3.43
CA LEU A 278 19.07 -21.57 2.33
C LEU A 278 17.62 -22.04 2.23
N VAL A 279 17.34 -23.34 2.38
CA VAL A 279 15.96 -23.88 2.37
C VAL A 279 15.16 -23.29 3.53
N LYS A 280 15.71 -23.29 4.76
CA LYS A 280 15.08 -22.68 5.94
C LYS A 280 14.80 -21.19 5.72
N LEU A 281 15.76 -20.46 5.15
CA LEU A 281 15.59 -19.05 4.79
C LEU A 281 14.41 -18.84 3.84
N SER A 282 14.23 -19.67 2.81
CA SER A 282 13.15 -19.53 1.82
C SER A 282 11.73 -19.53 2.43
N SER A 283 11.59 -20.17 3.61
CA SER A 283 10.34 -20.25 4.35
C SER A 283 10.04 -18.99 5.19
N GLN A 284 11.06 -18.18 5.49
CA GLN A 284 10.93 -16.95 6.25
C GLN A 284 10.38 -15.82 5.38
N ARG A 285 9.56 -14.94 5.99
CA ARG A 285 9.10 -13.70 5.33
C ARG A 285 10.03 -12.53 5.62
N MET A 286 10.48 -12.43 6.87
CA MET A 286 11.31 -11.34 7.39
C MET A 286 12.51 -11.93 8.12
N VAL A 287 13.69 -11.39 7.88
CA VAL A 287 14.94 -11.86 8.51
C VAL A 287 15.37 -10.86 9.58
N LYS A 288 15.36 -11.29 10.85
CA LYS A 288 15.90 -10.50 11.96
C LYS A 288 17.39 -10.80 12.09
N LYS A 289 18.23 -9.77 12.04
CA LYS A 289 19.71 -9.89 12.04
C LYS A 289 20.29 -10.70 13.22
N LYS A 290 19.59 -10.76 14.37
CA LYS A 290 20.00 -11.53 15.57
C LYS A 290 19.31 -12.91 15.75
N ASN A 291 18.17 -13.17 15.10
CA ASN A 291 17.32 -14.33 15.41
C ASN A 291 16.86 -15.12 14.17
N GLY A 292 17.33 -14.76 12.98
CA GLY A 292 16.88 -15.38 11.72
C GLY A 292 17.54 -16.72 11.39
N PHE A 293 18.65 -17.04 12.03
CA PHE A 293 19.48 -18.22 11.73
C PHE A 293 19.68 -19.09 12.98
N SER A 294 20.09 -20.34 12.78
CA SER A 294 20.52 -21.22 13.87
C SER A 294 21.58 -20.50 14.73
N PRO A 295 21.59 -20.67 16.08
CA PRO A 295 22.62 -20.07 16.93
C PRO A 295 24.05 -20.42 16.51
N ASP A 296 24.23 -21.57 15.85
CA ASP A 296 25.53 -22.06 15.38
C ASP A 296 25.96 -21.49 14.01
N CYS A 297 25.19 -20.57 13.42
CA CYS A 297 25.51 -20.00 12.11
C CYS A 297 26.64 -18.95 12.20
N PRO A 298 27.76 -19.13 11.47
CA PRO A 298 28.84 -18.16 11.47
C PRO A 298 28.41 -16.76 11.00
N GLY A 299 28.99 -15.72 11.59
CA GLY A 299 28.69 -14.31 11.24
C GLY A 299 28.92 -13.98 9.76
N ILE A 300 29.96 -14.55 9.16
CA ILE A 300 30.29 -14.37 7.73
C ILE A 300 29.17 -14.94 6.85
N ILE A 301 28.69 -16.14 7.16
CA ILE A 301 27.61 -16.82 6.43
C ILE A 301 26.29 -16.08 6.59
N SER A 302 25.90 -15.72 7.82
CA SER A 302 24.67 -14.96 8.05
C SER A 302 24.68 -13.60 7.33
N ASN A 303 25.82 -12.91 7.31
CA ASN A 303 25.98 -11.67 6.55
C ASN A 303 25.83 -11.89 5.04
N LYS A 304 26.46 -12.94 4.48
CA LYS A 304 26.31 -13.30 3.06
C LYS A 304 24.84 -13.54 2.73
N ILE A 305 24.17 -14.38 3.53
CA ILE A 305 22.80 -14.79 3.27
C ILE A 305 21.87 -13.57 3.26
N VAL A 306 21.98 -12.71 4.27
CA VAL A 306 21.17 -11.48 4.37
C VAL A 306 21.45 -10.57 3.19
N LYS A 307 22.73 -10.31 2.86
CA LYS A 307 23.11 -9.40 1.77
C LYS A 307 22.65 -9.90 0.38
N THR A 308 22.68 -11.21 0.15
CA THR A 308 22.49 -11.79 -1.18
C THR A 308 21.04 -12.16 -1.49
N PHE A 309 20.29 -12.56 -0.46
CA PHE A 309 18.95 -13.16 -0.59
C PHE A 309 17.84 -12.39 0.14
N THR A 310 18.09 -11.16 0.59
CA THR A 310 17.04 -10.29 1.16
C THR A 310 17.02 -8.93 0.47
N ALA A 311 15.84 -8.31 0.44
CA ALA A 311 15.64 -6.95 -0.02
C ALA A 311 15.25 -6.07 1.16
N LEU A 312 15.84 -4.87 1.25
CA LEU A 312 15.48 -3.88 2.26
C LEU A 312 14.08 -3.33 1.95
N THR A 313 13.20 -3.39 2.95
CA THR A 313 11.83 -2.89 2.85
C THR A 313 11.51 -2.02 4.05
N TYR A 314 10.82 -0.91 3.81
CA TYR A 314 10.35 -0.05 4.88
C TYR A 314 8.97 -0.53 5.33
N SER A 315 8.88 -1.06 6.55
CA SER A 315 7.61 -1.53 7.13
C SER A 315 7.52 -1.15 8.60
N ASN A 316 6.35 -0.65 9.01
CA ASN A 316 6.07 -0.23 10.39
C ASN A 316 7.11 0.79 10.94
N GLY A 317 7.56 1.73 10.11
CA GLY A 317 8.53 2.76 10.52
C GLY A 317 9.96 2.26 10.75
N ARG A 318 10.28 1.03 10.32
CA ARG A 318 11.63 0.46 10.43
C ARG A 318 12.07 -0.18 9.12
N LEU A 319 13.37 -0.09 8.84
CA LEU A 319 14.00 -0.81 7.73
C LEU A 319 14.17 -2.28 8.12
N GLN A 320 13.64 -3.19 7.31
CA GLN A 320 13.68 -4.63 7.57
C GLN A 320 14.08 -5.42 6.31
N ASN A 321 14.81 -6.51 6.52
CA ASN A 321 15.18 -7.43 5.47
C ASN A 321 14.01 -8.38 5.17
N GLN A 322 13.42 -8.27 3.98
CA GLN A 322 12.32 -9.10 3.53
C GLN A 322 12.79 -10.06 2.44
N ILE A 323 12.25 -11.28 2.46
CA ILE A 323 12.44 -12.25 1.39
C ILE A 323 11.27 -12.10 0.42
N SER A 324 11.53 -11.39 -0.68
CA SER A 324 10.56 -11.19 -1.76
C SER A 324 10.37 -12.46 -2.60
N ALA A 325 9.36 -12.48 -3.46
CA ALA A 325 9.13 -13.61 -4.38
C ALA A 325 10.33 -13.82 -5.32
N SER A 326 10.99 -12.75 -5.77
CA SER A 326 12.21 -12.84 -6.58
C SER A 326 13.36 -13.44 -5.77
N MET A 327 13.54 -13.05 -4.50
CA MET A 327 14.57 -13.65 -3.65
C MET A 327 14.34 -15.15 -3.41
N LYS A 328 13.09 -15.62 -3.31
CA LYS A 328 12.80 -17.06 -3.22
C LYS A 328 13.24 -17.84 -4.46
N VAL A 329 13.10 -17.22 -5.64
CA VAL A 329 13.55 -17.79 -6.91
C VAL A 329 15.08 -17.86 -6.93
N LYS A 330 15.73 -16.80 -6.45
CA LYS A 330 17.19 -16.76 -6.31
C LYS A 330 17.71 -17.83 -5.36
N ILE A 331 17.11 -17.96 -4.18
CA ILE A 331 17.44 -19.02 -3.21
C ILE A 331 17.30 -20.40 -3.86
N ALA A 332 16.19 -20.65 -4.57
CA ALA A 332 15.96 -21.92 -5.24
C ALA A 332 17.02 -22.24 -6.30
N ALA A 333 17.43 -21.25 -7.10
CA ALA A 333 18.48 -21.43 -8.11
C ALA A 333 19.85 -21.75 -7.46
N TYR A 334 20.20 -21.07 -6.37
CA TYR A 334 21.42 -21.37 -5.60
C TYR A 334 21.37 -22.75 -4.93
N VAL A 335 20.20 -23.16 -4.40
CA VAL A 335 20.00 -24.50 -3.82
C VAL A 335 20.17 -25.58 -4.89
N ILE A 336 19.62 -25.40 -6.09
CA ILE A 336 19.82 -26.32 -7.20
C ILE A 336 21.29 -26.38 -7.60
N ALA A 337 21.98 -25.25 -7.71
CA ALA A 337 23.40 -25.21 -8.05
C ALA A 337 24.27 -25.96 -7.02
N LEU A 338 24.00 -25.78 -5.72
CA LEU A 338 24.67 -26.54 -4.67
C LEU A 338 24.37 -28.03 -4.74
N ALA A 339 23.11 -28.39 -4.99
CA ALA A 339 22.71 -29.79 -5.11
C ALA A 339 23.40 -30.48 -6.30
N LEU A 340 23.66 -29.76 -7.39
CA LEU A 340 24.46 -30.26 -8.52
C LEU A 340 25.91 -30.54 -8.09
N HIS A 341 26.56 -29.64 -7.35
CA HIS A 341 27.91 -29.88 -6.82
C HIS A 341 27.97 -31.03 -5.80
N ILE A 342 26.88 -31.32 -5.09
CA ILE A 342 26.81 -32.41 -4.12
C ILE A 342 26.69 -33.79 -4.79
N ASN A 343 25.98 -33.86 -5.92
CA ASN A 343 25.57 -35.12 -6.57
C ASN A 343 26.09 -35.23 -8.01
N ASP A 344 27.37 -34.88 -8.23
CA ASP A 344 28.07 -35.06 -9.52
C ASP A 344 27.28 -34.49 -10.73
N PHE A 345 26.71 -33.30 -10.57
CA PHE A 345 25.94 -32.55 -11.59
C PHE A 345 24.59 -33.14 -11.99
N GLU A 346 24.00 -33.96 -11.11
CA GLU A 346 22.64 -34.47 -11.23
C GLU A 346 21.86 -34.26 -9.93
N THR A 347 20.61 -33.79 -10.01
CA THR A 347 19.80 -33.59 -8.79
C THR A 347 18.32 -33.86 -9.00
N ASP A 348 17.65 -34.34 -7.94
CA ASP A 348 16.21 -34.59 -7.94
C ASP A 348 15.44 -33.31 -7.61
N LEU A 349 14.83 -32.75 -8.65
CA LEU A 349 14.03 -31.53 -8.55
C LEU A 349 12.71 -31.79 -7.80
N THR A 350 12.17 -33.01 -7.81
CA THR A 350 10.92 -33.31 -7.07
C THR A 350 11.16 -33.19 -5.55
N ILE A 351 12.32 -33.64 -5.07
CA ILE A 351 12.69 -33.50 -3.66
C ILE A 351 12.88 -32.02 -3.28
N LEU A 352 13.70 -31.30 -4.06
CA LEU A 352 13.98 -29.89 -3.79
C LEU A 352 12.72 -29.01 -3.89
N GLN A 353 11.78 -29.35 -4.77
CA GLN A 353 10.51 -28.66 -4.90
C GLN A 353 9.65 -28.76 -3.65
N ARG A 354 9.58 -29.95 -3.04
CA ARG A 354 8.86 -30.19 -1.78
C ARG A 354 9.50 -29.41 -0.63
N ASP A 355 10.83 -29.45 -0.53
CA ASP A 355 11.59 -28.73 0.51
C ASP A 355 11.44 -27.21 0.41
N LEU A 356 11.55 -26.65 -0.80
CA LEU A 356 11.41 -25.21 -1.07
C LEU A 356 9.94 -24.75 -1.12
N LYS A 357 8.97 -25.67 -1.01
CA LYS A 357 7.52 -25.42 -1.11
C LYS A 357 7.15 -24.64 -2.38
N LEU A 358 7.79 -24.97 -3.49
CA LEU A 358 7.53 -24.35 -4.80
C LEU A 358 6.40 -25.07 -5.54
N ARG A 359 5.77 -24.37 -6.49
CA ARG A 359 4.89 -25.03 -7.47
C ARG A 359 5.73 -25.81 -8.47
N ASP A 360 5.25 -26.95 -8.94
CA ASP A 360 5.95 -27.83 -9.89
C ASP A 360 6.42 -27.10 -11.14
N ASN A 361 5.58 -26.24 -11.71
CA ASN A 361 5.97 -25.45 -12.89
C ASN A 361 7.11 -24.49 -12.57
N ARG A 362 7.14 -23.94 -11.36
CA ARG A 362 8.12 -22.92 -10.99
C ARG A 362 9.53 -23.49 -10.86
N ILE A 363 9.69 -24.68 -10.28
CA ILE A 363 11.01 -25.30 -10.21
C ILE A 363 11.53 -25.70 -11.60
N VAL A 364 10.62 -26.15 -12.48
CA VAL A 364 10.96 -26.48 -13.87
C VAL A 364 11.39 -25.23 -14.63
N ASP A 365 10.70 -24.11 -14.44
CA ASP A 365 11.07 -22.83 -15.07
C ASP A 365 12.47 -22.38 -14.62
N ILE A 366 12.78 -22.54 -13.32
CA ILE A 366 14.10 -22.21 -12.77
C ILE A 366 15.17 -23.14 -13.34
N ALA A 367 14.93 -24.45 -13.36
CA ALA A 367 15.87 -25.42 -13.92
C ALA A 367 16.14 -25.18 -15.42
N LYS A 368 15.11 -24.82 -16.20
CA LYS A 368 15.26 -24.43 -17.61
C LYS A 368 16.06 -23.13 -17.76
N ALA A 369 15.80 -22.14 -16.90
CA ALA A 369 16.57 -20.89 -16.88
C ALA A 369 18.05 -21.15 -16.53
N MET A 370 18.32 -22.17 -15.71
CA MET A 370 19.66 -22.65 -15.38
C MET A 370 20.28 -23.57 -16.44
N ARG A 371 19.66 -23.73 -17.62
CA ARG A 371 20.15 -24.61 -18.71
C ARG A 371 20.30 -26.07 -18.29
N LEU A 372 19.48 -26.57 -17.35
CA LEU A 372 19.51 -27.98 -16.97
C LEU A 372 18.71 -28.83 -17.94
N LYS A 373 19.28 -29.99 -18.32
CA LYS A 373 18.58 -31.03 -19.04
C LYS A 373 17.63 -31.73 -18.08
N LEU A 374 16.34 -31.73 -18.43
CA LEU A 374 15.30 -32.36 -17.62
C LEU A 374 15.04 -33.78 -18.11
N THR A 375 15.20 -34.76 -17.21
CA THR A 375 14.83 -36.16 -17.45
C THR A 375 13.78 -36.58 -16.44
N LYS A 376 12.96 -37.57 -16.82
CA LYS A 376 12.00 -38.21 -15.92
C LYS A 376 12.54 -39.57 -15.52
N SER A 377 12.58 -39.86 -14.24
CA SER A 377 12.90 -41.18 -13.72
C SER A 377 11.69 -41.75 -12.99
N LYS A 378 11.40 -43.03 -13.23
CA LYS A 378 10.40 -43.76 -12.46
C LYS A 378 11.07 -44.28 -11.20
N SER A 379 10.55 -43.91 -10.03
CA SER A 379 10.99 -44.50 -8.78
C SER A 379 10.78 -46.02 -8.80
N LEU A 380 11.64 -46.76 -8.09
CA LEU A 380 11.54 -48.21 -7.89
C LEU A 380 10.17 -48.66 -7.32
N SER A 381 9.43 -47.74 -6.69
CA SER A 381 8.07 -47.98 -6.17
C SER A 381 6.93 -47.72 -7.16
N GLY A 382 7.21 -47.22 -8.36
CA GLY A 382 6.23 -47.04 -9.45
C GLY A 382 5.13 -45.99 -9.23
N LEU A 383 5.05 -45.37 -8.05
CA LEU A 383 3.96 -44.46 -7.65
C LEU A 383 4.27 -42.97 -7.85
N ASP A 384 5.54 -42.55 -7.77
CA ASP A 384 5.97 -41.16 -7.94
C ASP A 384 6.90 -41.03 -9.18
N GLU A 385 6.54 -40.15 -10.13
CA GLU A 385 7.43 -39.71 -11.21
C GLU A 385 8.41 -38.65 -10.66
N HIS A 386 9.70 -38.98 -10.60
CA HIS A 386 10.74 -38.05 -10.20
C HIS A 386 11.28 -37.29 -11.41
N ARG A 387 11.52 -35.99 -11.25
CA ARG A 387 12.12 -35.14 -12.28
C ARG A 387 13.55 -34.86 -11.90
N LEU A 388 14.48 -35.29 -12.73
CA LEU A 388 15.90 -35.08 -12.52
C LEU A 388 16.37 -33.90 -13.37
N GLY A 389 17.19 -33.03 -12.78
CA GLY A 389 17.91 -31.96 -13.45
C GLY A 389 19.36 -32.35 -13.59
N ILE A 390 19.86 -32.41 -14.82
CA ILE A 390 21.24 -32.78 -15.14
C ILE A 390 21.92 -31.60 -15.82
N LEU A 391 23.09 -31.20 -15.35
CA LEU A 391 23.93 -30.23 -16.05
C LEU A 391 24.87 -31.00 -16.99
N SER A 392 24.76 -30.75 -18.29
CA SER A 392 25.53 -31.46 -19.31
C SER A 392 25.87 -30.52 -20.45
N LEU A 393 27.07 -30.67 -21.02
CA LEU A 393 27.51 -29.94 -22.20
C LEU A 393 27.23 -30.77 -23.47
N PRO A 394 26.78 -30.16 -24.58
CA PRO A 394 26.45 -28.74 -24.75
C PRO A 394 25.16 -28.34 -24.03
N LEU A 395 25.09 -27.07 -23.58
CA LEU A 395 23.96 -26.56 -22.82
C LEU A 395 22.67 -26.51 -23.65
N PRO A 396 21.54 -27.01 -23.13
CA PRO A 396 20.26 -26.99 -23.84
C PRO A 396 19.71 -25.57 -24.03
N VAL A 397 19.28 -25.27 -25.26
CA VAL A 397 18.62 -24.01 -25.59
C VAL A 397 17.11 -24.13 -25.43
N TYR A 398 16.58 -23.60 -24.32
CA TYR A 398 15.14 -23.52 -24.09
C TYR A 398 14.60 -22.19 -24.62
N LYS A 399 13.61 -22.24 -25.52
CA LYS A 399 12.89 -21.04 -25.97
C LYS A 399 12.04 -20.49 -24.82
N VAL A 400 12.24 -19.22 -24.47
CA VAL A 400 11.38 -18.51 -23.50
C VAL A 400 10.00 -18.37 -24.14
N THR A 401 9.00 -19.06 -23.60
CA THR A 401 7.60 -18.81 -23.96
C THR A 401 7.21 -17.41 -23.54
N ALA A 402 7.11 -16.49 -24.50
CA ALA A 402 6.60 -15.14 -24.30
C ALA A 402 5.23 -15.21 -23.60
N GLY A 403 5.10 -14.44 -22.51
CA GLY A 403 3.94 -14.46 -21.63
C GLY A 403 2.61 -14.28 -22.38
N ARG A 404 1.61 -15.01 -21.89
CA ARG A 404 0.18 -14.90 -22.20
C ARG A 404 -0.19 -13.45 -22.52
N ARG A 405 -0.54 -13.17 -23.79
CA ARG A 405 -1.18 -11.92 -24.22
C ARG A 405 -2.34 -11.61 -23.26
N THR A 406 -2.23 -10.51 -22.53
CA THR A 406 -3.35 -9.93 -21.79
C THR A 406 -4.44 -9.61 -22.81
N ARG A 407 -5.61 -10.24 -22.67
CA ARG A 407 -6.80 -9.85 -23.42
C ARG A 407 -7.13 -8.40 -23.03
N LYS A 408 -7.06 -7.49 -24.00
CA LYS A 408 -7.72 -6.19 -23.90
C LYS A 408 -9.20 -6.46 -23.66
N MET A 409 -9.72 -6.06 -22.50
CA MET A 409 -11.15 -5.86 -22.34
C MET A 409 -11.49 -4.54 -23.04
N HIS A 410 -12.39 -4.62 -24.01
CA HIS A 410 -13.13 -3.49 -24.54
C HIS A 410 -14.21 -3.07 -23.56
#